data_AF-A0AAD1FIH4-F1
#
_entry.id   AF-A0AAD1FIH4-F1
#
_cell.length_a   1.000
_cell.length_b   1.000
_cell.length_c   1.000
_cell.angle_alpha   90.00
_cell.angle_beta   90.00
_cell.angle_gamma   90.00
#
_symmetry.space_group_name_H-M   'P 1'
#
loop_
_entity.id
_entity.type
_entity.pdbx_description
1 polymer ?
#
loop_
_entity_poly.entity_id
_entity_poly.type
_entity_poly.pdbx_seq_one_letter_code
_entity_poly.pdbx_strand_id
1 'polypeptide(L)'
;MTEKDNDLYRGVDRTDPPSHPQLKTGWIRPEPPSGYRNLVAFGAYATIEGVRKWVWELDYLDTDTGVFASEDHQFQVEWPWVDDFLPQAADWDSIGIPHLM
;
A
#
# COMPACT_ATOMS: atom_id res chain seq x y z
N MET A 1 5.36 -8.53 15.13
CA MET A 1 5.60 -8.91 13.72
C MET A 1 5.65 -10.42 13.67
N THR A 2 4.76 -11.04 12.92
CA THR A 2 4.70 -12.50 12.71
C THR A 2 5.74 -12.94 11.67
N GLU A 3 5.94 -14.25 11.49
CA GLU A 3 6.77 -14.76 10.39
C GLU A 3 6.20 -14.35 9.03
N LYS A 4 4.88 -14.38 8.88
CA LYS A 4 4.19 -13.92 7.67
C LYS A 4 4.37 -12.43 7.42
N ASP A 5 4.35 -11.60 8.47
CA ASP A 5 4.72 -10.19 8.36
C ASP A 5 6.17 -10.06 7.83
N ASN A 6 7.13 -10.83 8.37
CA ASN A 6 8.52 -10.74 7.91
C ASN A 6 8.69 -11.11 6.43
N ASP A 7 7.96 -12.13 5.97
CA ASP A 7 7.97 -12.53 4.57
C ASP A 7 7.33 -11.47 3.66
N LEU A 8 6.24 -10.85 4.10
CA LEU A 8 5.58 -9.75 3.38
C LEU A 8 6.54 -8.57 3.14
N TYR A 9 7.40 -8.25 4.12
CA TYR A 9 8.34 -7.14 4.03
C TYR A 9 9.72 -7.52 3.43
N ARG A 10 9.86 -8.71 2.84
CA ARG A 10 11.15 -9.13 2.27
C ARG A 10 11.51 -8.26 1.07
N GLY A 11 12.59 -7.48 1.20
CA GLY A 11 13.08 -6.58 0.14
C GLY A 11 12.45 -5.18 0.17
N VAL A 12 11.58 -4.90 1.13
CA VAL A 12 10.92 -3.60 1.32
C VAL A 12 11.79 -2.67 2.15
N ASP A 13 11.96 -1.42 1.73
CA ASP A 13 12.68 -0.39 2.50
C ASP A 13 11.79 0.14 3.62
N ARG A 14 12.23 -0.03 4.87
CA ARG A 14 11.46 0.33 6.06
C ARG A 14 11.96 1.61 6.73
N THR A 15 12.76 2.41 6.02
CA THR A 15 13.24 3.70 6.50
C THR A 15 12.07 4.64 6.80
N ASP A 16 12.10 5.31 7.96
CA ASP A 16 11.10 6.26 8.41
C ASP A 16 11.77 7.58 8.83
N PRO A 17 11.45 8.73 8.19
CA PRO A 17 10.46 8.89 7.14
C PRO A 17 10.90 8.25 5.80
N PRO A 18 9.94 7.75 4.99
CA PRO A 18 10.24 7.25 3.65
C PRO A 18 10.75 8.38 2.75
N SER A 19 11.61 8.03 1.79
CA SER A 19 12.20 8.99 0.85
C SER A 19 12.10 8.46 -0.57
N HIS A 20 11.31 9.13 -1.41
CA HIS A 20 11.23 8.86 -2.84
C HIS A 20 11.00 10.17 -3.61
N PRO A 21 11.65 10.39 -4.78
CA PRO A 21 11.53 11.66 -5.51
C PRO A 21 10.09 12.03 -5.93
N GLN A 22 9.20 11.05 -6.04
CA GLN A 22 7.81 11.21 -6.44
C GLN A 22 6.82 11.10 -5.27
N LEU A 23 7.32 10.97 -4.03
CA LEU A 23 6.49 10.98 -2.83
C LEU A 23 6.04 12.42 -2.55
N LYS A 24 4.75 12.61 -2.22
CA LYS A 24 4.26 13.91 -1.78
C LYS A 24 5.04 14.40 -0.57
N THR A 25 5.50 15.66 -0.63
CA THR A 25 6.25 16.26 0.48
C THR A 25 5.41 16.26 1.75
N GLY A 26 5.94 15.68 2.82
CA GLY A 26 5.26 15.61 4.11
C GLY A 26 4.15 14.55 4.19
N TRP A 27 4.07 13.62 3.22
CA TRP A 27 3.18 12.48 3.37
C TRP A 27 3.55 11.66 4.60
N ILE A 28 2.54 11.33 5.39
CA ILE A 28 2.66 10.50 6.59
C ILE A 28 1.81 9.26 6.35
N ARG A 29 2.37 8.10 6.66
CA ARG A 29 1.64 6.84 6.59
C ARG A 29 0.43 6.90 7.54
N PRO A 30 -0.80 6.63 7.06
CA PRO A 30 -1.95 6.61 7.93
C PRO A 30 -1.86 5.53 9.00
N GLU A 31 -2.48 5.77 10.15
CA GLU A 31 -2.60 4.78 11.21
C GLU A 31 -3.55 3.65 10.78
N PRO A 32 -3.21 2.38 11.05
CA PRO A 32 -4.07 1.26 10.70
C PRO A 32 -5.37 1.23 11.52
N PRO A 33 -6.47 0.68 10.95
CA PRO A 33 -7.64 0.28 11.72
C PRO A 33 -7.30 -0.75 12.80
N SER A 34 -8.15 -0.85 13.83
CA SER A 34 -7.94 -1.80 14.94
C SER A 34 -7.89 -3.25 14.43
N GLY A 35 -6.89 -4.01 14.86
CA GLY A 35 -6.68 -5.39 14.44
C GLY A 35 -5.81 -5.53 13.18
N TYR A 36 -5.59 -4.45 12.43
CA TYR A 36 -4.78 -4.44 11.22
C TYR A 36 -3.44 -3.75 11.45
N ARG A 37 -2.45 -4.00 10.58
CA ARG A 37 -1.11 -3.40 10.72
C ARG A 37 -0.33 -3.23 9.42
N ASN A 38 -0.59 -4.06 8.40
CA ASN A 38 0.24 -4.10 7.21
C ASN A 38 -0.43 -3.33 6.08
N LEU A 39 -0.05 -2.07 5.88
CA LEU A 39 -0.44 -1.34 4.67
C LEU A 39 0.23 -1.99 3.46
N VAL A 40 -0.55 -2.43 2.48
CA VAL A 40 -0.10 -3.07 1.26
C VAL A 40 -0.62 -2.31 0.03
N ALA A 41 0.14 -2.38 -1.06
CA ALA A 41 -0.33 -1.99 -2.39
C ALA A 41 -0.68 -3.24 -3.20
N PHE A 42 -1.83 -3.28 -3.87
CA PHE A 42 -2.17 -4.40 -4.75
C PHE A 42 -2.73 -3.89 -6.08
N GLY A 43 -2.43 -4.64 -7.12
CA GLY A 43 -2.81 -4.29 -8.48
C GLY A 43 -4.14 -4.89 -8.88
N ALA A 44 -5.02 -4.09 -9.48
CA ALA A 44 -6.31 -4.53 -9.97
C ALA A 44 -6.61 -3.92 -11.35
N TYR A 45 -7.48 -4.59 -12.11
CA TYR A 45 -8.07 -4.00 -13.31
C TYR A 45 -9.37 -3.29 -12.95
N ALA A 46 -9.37 -1.96 -13.04
CA ALA A 46 -10.56 -1.14 -12.84
C ALA A 46 -11.07 -0.57 -14.17
N THR A 47 -12.38 -0.33 -14.25
CA THR A 47 -12.96 0.43 -15.37
C THR A 47 -13.08 1.89 -14.97
N ILE A 48 -12.26 2.74 -15.57
CA ILE A 48 -12.25 4.19 -15.33
C ILE A 48 -12.71 4.86 -16.62
N GLU A 49 -13.80 5.62 -16.55
CA GLU A 49 -14.39 6.33 -17.69
C GLU A 49 -14.69 5.41 -18.89
N GLY A 50 -15.12 4.18 -18.61
CA GLY A 50 -15.43 3.17 -19.63
C GLY A 50 -14.21 2.46 -20.22
N VAL A 51 -13.00 2.77 -19.76
CA VAL A 51 -11.75 2.12 -20.20
C VAL A 51 -11.20 1.23 -19.08
N ARG A 52 -10.93 -0.04 -19.40
CA ARG A 52 -10.28 -0.97 -18.49
C ARG A 52 -8.79 -0.64 -18.38
N LYS A 53 -8.33 -0.33 -17.17
CA LYS A 53 -6.94 0.05 -16.88
C LYS A 53 -6.43 -0.72 -15.67
N TRP A 54 -5.12 -0.98 -15.66
CA TRP A 54 -4.43 -1.45 -14.46
C TRP A 54 -4.28 -0.28 -13.49
N VAL A 55 -4.66 -0.50 -12.24
CA VAL A 55 -4.56 0.48 -11.15
C VAL A 55 -4.00 -0.18 -9.90
N TRP A 56 -3.46 0.64 -9.02
CA TRP A 56 -3.02 0.23 -7.70
C TRP A 56 -4.05 0.70 -6.67
N GLU A 57 -4.30 -0.14 -5.69
CA GLU A 57 -5.12 0.14 -4.53
C GLU A 57 -4.31 -0.08 -3.25
N LEU A 58 -4.71 0.59 -2.18
CA LEU A 58 -4.05 0.54 -0.87
C LEU A 58 -5.04 0.07 0.19
N ASP A 59 -4.62 -0.91 0.99
CA ASP A 59 -5.43 -1.47 2.07
C ASP A 59 -4.53 -2.02 3.17
N TYR A 60 -5.08 -2.28 4.35
CA TYR A 60 -4.37 -2.99 5.40
C TYR A 60 -4.72 -4.47 5.38
N LEU A 61 -3.69 -5.31 5.30
CA LEU A 61 -3.81 -6.76 5.31
C LEU A 61 -3.52 -7.32 6.71
N ASP A 62 -4.42 -8.15 7.23
CA ASP A 62 -4.08 -9.11 8.27
C ASP A 62 -3.45 -10.35 7.62
N THR A 63 -2.14 -10.53 7.78
CA THR A 63 -1.43 -11.66 7.17
C THR A 63 -1.78 -13.00 7.81
N ASP A 64 -2.29 -12.99 9.05
CA ASP A 64 -2.63 -14.24 9.74
C ASP A 64 -3.90 -14.85 9.14
N THR A 65 -4.90 -14.02 8.88
CA THR A 65 -6.20 -14.41 8.31
C THR A 65 -6.30 -14.26 6.79
N GLY A 66 -5.51 -13.37 6.19
CA GLY A 66 -5.56 -13.00 4.77
C GLY A 66 -6.68 -12.01 4.42
N VAL A 67 -7.33 -11.40 5.42
CA VAL A 67 -8.46 -10.48 5.24
C VAL A 67 -7.96 -9.05 5.09
N PHE A 68 -8.57 -8.30 4.17
CA PHE A 68 -8.35 -6.87 4.01
C PHE A 68 -9.23 -6.05 4.94
N ALA A 69 -8.69 -4.97 5.50
CA ALA A 69 -9.40 -4.12 6.43
C ALA A 69 -10.67 -3.51 5.82
N SER A 70 -10.69 -3.27 4.50
CA SER A 70 -11.85 -2.68 3.82
C SER A 70 -13.10 -3.57 3.83
N GLU A 71 -12.93 -4.88 4.13
CA GLU A 71 -14.06 -5.80 4.31
C GLU A 71 -14.85 -5.51 5.60
N ASP A 72 -14.16 -5.03 6.65
CA ASP A 72 -14.74 -4.81 7.97
C ASP A 72 -14.87 -3.32 8.34
N HIS A 73 -14.06 -2.46 7.73
CA HIS A 73 -13.91 -1.05 8.11
C HIS A 73 -14.04 -0.13 6.91
N GLN A 74 -14.71 1.00 7.12
CA GLN A 74 -14.65 2.13 6.18
C GLN A 74 -13.49 3.04 6.56
N PHE A 75 -12.48 3.11 5.70
CA PHE A 75 -11.37 4.05 5.81
C PHE A 75 -10.89 4.44 4.42
N GLN A 76 -10.02 5.43 4.35
CA GLN A 76 -9.37 5.84 3.13
C GLN A 76 -7.89 6.07 3.42
N VAL A 77 -7.04 5.46 2.61
CA VAL A 77 -5.60 5.73 2.62
C VAL A 77 -5.34 6.87 1.66
N GLU A 78 -4.70 7.94 2.14
CA GLU A 78 -4.30 9.03 1.26
C GLU A 78 -3.23 8.54 0.27
N TRP A 79 -3.45 8.82 -1.01
CA TRP A 79 -2.52 8.47 -2.08
C TRP A 79 -1.15 9.14 -1.87
N PRO A 80 -0.04 8.37 -1.72
CA PRO A 80 1.26 8.93 -1.34
C PRO A 80 1.96 9.68 -2.47
N TRP A 81 1.70 9.29 -3.72
CA TRP A 81 2.44 9.81 -4.85
C TRP A 81 1.91 11.16 -5.33
N VAL A 82 2.80 11.97 -5.90
CA VAL A 82 2.41 13.20 -6.59
C VAL A 82 1.48 12.88 -7.76
N ASP A 83 0.68 13.87 -8.16
CA ASP A 83 -0.26 13.72 -9.27
C ASP A 83 0.48 13.30 -10.55
N ASP A 84 -0.22 12.53 -11.39
CA ASP A 84 0.28 11.95 -12.65
C ASP A 84 1.44 10.93 -12.54
N PHE A 85 2.01 10.69 -11.34
CA PHE A 85 2.97 9.61 -11.17
C PHE A 85 2.28 8.24 -11.19
N LEU A 86 2.82 7.34 -12.03
CA LEU A 86 2.32 5.96 -12.18
C LEU A 86 3.29 4.99 -11.51
N PRO A 87 3.10 4.67 -10.22
CA PRO A 87 4.02 3.83 -9.47
C PRO A 87 4.08 2.41 -10.05
N GLN A 88 5.26 1.83 -9.98
CA GLN A 88 5.54 0.42 -10.19
C GLN A 88 5.70 -0.28 -8.83
N ALA A 89 5.78 -1.61 -8.86
CA ALA A 89 6.02 -2.44 -7.68
C ALA A 89 7.16 -1.93 -6.78
N ALA A 90 8.32 -1.65 -7.38
CA ALA A 90 9.50 -1.19 -6.65
C ALA A 90 9.34 0.20 -6.01
N ASP A 91 8.49 1.06 -6.56
CA ASP A 91 8.23 2.37 -5.96
C ASP A 91 7.52 2.19 -4.61
N TRP A 92 6.56 1.27 -4.52
CA TRP A 92 5.88 0.94 -3.25
C TRP A 92 6.86 0.41 -2.19
N ASP A 93 7.71 -0.53 -2.58
CA ASP A 93 8.73 -1.11 -1.69
C ASP A 93 9.68 -0.04 -1.15
N SER A 94 9.99 0.99 -1.96
CA SER A 94 10.91 2.08 -1.58
C SER A 94 10.35 3.01 -0.50
N ILE A 95 9.03 3.03 -0.28
CA ILE A 95 8.38 3.82 0.77
C ILE A 95 7.81 2.95 1.90
N GLY A 96 8.25 1.69 1.95
CA GLY A 96 7.89 0.76 3.01
C GLY A 96 6.48 0.20 2.91
N ILE A 97 5.89 0.21 1.72
CA ILE A 97 4.58 -0.39 1.43
C ILE A 97 4.84 -1.65 0.58
N PRO A 98 4.75 -2.85 1.16
CA PRO A 98 4.84 -4.09 0.38
C PRO A 98 3.77 -4.13 -0.71
N HIS A 99 4.14 -4.63 -1.90
CA HIS A 99 3.22 -4.82 -3.00
C HIS A 99 2.81 -6.30 -3.16
N LEU A 100 1.54 -6.53 -3.50
CA LEU A 100 0.97 -7.84 -3.80
C LEU A 100 0.76 -7.94 -5.33
N MET A 101 1.41 -8.92 -5.97
CA MET A 101 1.23 -9.25 -7.40
C MET A 101 0.52 -10.59 -7.59
#